data_AF-A0A1Q6R1G1-F1
#
_entry.id   AF-A0A1Q6R1G1-F1
#
_cell.length_a   1.000
_cell.length_b   1.000
_cell.length_c   1.000
_cell.angle_alpha   90.00
_cell.angle_beta   90.00
_cell.angle_gamma   90.00
#
_symmetry.space_group_name_H-M   'P 1'
#
loop_
_entity.id
_entity.type
_entity.pdbx_description
1 polymer ?
#
loop_
_entity_poly.entity_id
_entity_poly.type
_entity_poly.pdbx_seq_one_letter_code
_entity_poly.pdbx_strand_id
1 'polypeptide(L)'
;MKTSAAIREYLIEIEVRKYTPKTIRGYRNSLNLFLRFCEQEAHIQEVEEINLAVVRQFSAFMSRKGRKGSYINGLLKVSKSFIQYCYDEGYGCGLSRPHVFCPLLDAVLWRTKQKIAFFLL
;
A
#
# COMPACT_ATOMS: atom_id res chain seq x y z
N MET A 1 -7.63 0.41 14.88
CA MET A 1 -8.39 -0.61 14.11
C MET A 1 -7.42 -1.65 13.60
N LYS A 2 -7.73 -2.95 13.69
CA LYS A 2 -6.82 -3.99 13.15
C LYS A 2 -6.70 -3.88 11.63
N THR A 3 -5.48 -3.91 11.09
CA THR A 3 -5.21 -3.79 9.65
C THR A 3 -5.95 -4.85 8.84
N SER A 4 -6.01 -6.08 9.33
CA SER A 4 -6.74 -7.17 8.68
C SER A 4 -8.26 -6.95 8.62
N ALA A 5 -8.83 -6.25 9.61
CA ALA A 5 -10.25 -5.90 9.63
C ALA A 5 -10.54 -4.75 8.65
N ALA A 6 -9.71 -3.70 8.65
CA ALA A 6 -9.83 -2.60 7.72
C ALA A 6 -9.72 -3.05 6.25
N ILE A 7 -8.84 -4.03 5.95
CA ILE A 7 -8.75 -4.61 4.60
C ILE A 7 -10.06 -5.30 4.21
N ARG A 8 -10.74 -6.00 5.13
CA ARG A 8 -12.02 -6.66 4.83
C ARG A 8 -13.11 -5.64 4.53
N GLU A 9 -13.20 -4.59 5.33
CA GLU A 9 -14.16 -3.49 5.10
C GLU A 9 -13.87 -2.76 3.79
N TYR A 10 -12.61 -2.47 3.50
CA TYR A 10 -12.22 -1.87 2.23
C TYR A 10 -12.59 -2.72 1.01
N LEU A 11 -12.47 -4.06 1.12
CA LEU A 11 -12.88 -4.96 0.04
C LEU A 11 -14.40 -4.93 -0.20
N ILE A 12 -15.19 -4.70 0.85
CA ILE A 12 -16.64 -4.50 0.75
C ILE A 12 -16.92 -3.13 0.11
N GLU A 13 -16.21 -2.09 0.52
CA GLU A 13 -16.36 -0.74 -0.06
C GLU A 13 -16.11 -0.73 -1.58
N ILE A 14 -15.05 -1.39 -2.06
CA ILE A 14 -14.80 -1.45 -3.51
C ILE A 14 -15.84 -2.30 -4.25
N GLU A 15 -16.47 -3.26 -3.58
CA GLU A 15 -17.60 -4.03 -4.13
C GLU A 15 -18.86 -3.17 -4.25
N VAL A 16 -19.15 -2.34 -3.23
CA VAL A 16 -20.24 -1.35 -3.27
C VAL A 16 -20.01 -0.34 -4.40
N ARG A 17 -18.76 0.09 -4.62
CA ARG A 17 -18.33 0.92 -5.76
C ARG A 17 -18.36 0.20 -7.12
N LYS A 18 -18.88 -1.03 -7.18
CA LYS A 18 -19.09 -1.82 -8.40
C LYS A 18 -17.81 -2.16 -9.16
N TYR A 19 -16.71 -2.39 -8.45
CA TYR A 19 -15.50 -2.91 -9.08
C TYR A 19 -15.75 -4.32 -9.63
N THR A 20 -15.12 -4.66 -10.76
CA THR A 20 -15.29 -6.01 -11.32
C THR A 20 -14.76 -7.09 -10.36
N PRO A 21 -15.34 -8.30 -10.34
CA PRO A 21 -14.83 -9.39 -9.50
C PRO A 21 -13.35 -9.72 -9.74
N LYS A 22 -12.86 -9.53 -10.98
CA LYS A 22 -11.45 -9.69 -11.34
C LYS A 22 -10.58 -8.64 -10.64
N THR A 23 -11.02 -7.38 -10.63
CA THR A 23 -10.31 -6.28 -9.95
C THR A 23 -10.28 -6.52 -8.45
N ILE A 24 -11.42 -6.85 -7.83
CA ILE A 24 -11.52 -7.11 -6.39
C ILE A 24 -10.56 -8.24 -5.96
N ARG A 25 -10.48 -9.31 -6.75
CA ARG A 25 -9.53 -10.41 -6.52
C ARG A 25 -8.07 -9.94 -6.57
N GLY A 26 -7.73 -9.08 -7.53
CA GLY A 26 -6.40 -8.47 -7.63
C GLY A 26 -6.05 -7.59 -6.43
N TYR A 27 -7.02 -6.80 -5.96
CA TYR A 27 -6.88 -5.96 -4.76
C TYR A 27 -6.67 -6.82 -3.52
N ARG A 28 -7.50 -7.84 -3.30
CA ARG A 28 -7.35 -8.79 -2.19
C ARG A 28 -5.96 -9.43 -2.16
N ASN A 29 -5.45 -9.90 -3.30
CA ASN A 29 -4.12 -10.51 -3.37
C ASN A 29 -3.00 -9.51 -3.03
N SER A 30 -3.13 -8.29 -3.53
CA SER A 30 -2.15 -7.22 -3.28
C SER A 30 -2.15 -6.78 -1.82
N LEU A 31 -3.33 -6.61 -1.22
CA LEU A 31 -3.50 -6.22 0.17
C LEU A 31 -3.11 -7.33 1.14
N ASN A 32 -3.37 -8.60 0.82
CA ASN A 32 -2.89 -9.73 1.62
C ASN A 32 -1.35 -9.78 1.66
N LEU A 33 -0.68 -9.44 0.55
CA LEU A 33 0.77 -9.36 0.52
C LEU A 33 1.29 -8.20 1.37
N PHE A 34 0.62 -7.04 1.31
CA PHE A 34 0.93 -5.89 2.15
C PHE A 34 0.71 -6.20 3.64
N LEU A 35 -0.42 -6.83 3.99
CA LEU A 35 -0.74 -7.27 5.36
C LEU A 35 0.33 -8.21 5.90
N ARG A 36 0.73 -9.23 5.14
CA ARG A 36 1.80 -10.15 5.55
C ARG A 36 3.11 -9.41 5.82
N PHE A 37 3.46 -8.43 4.97
CA PHE A 37 4.62 -7.60 5.24
C PHE A 37 4.46 -6.79 6.53
N CYS A 38 3.31 -6.16 6.75
CA CYS A 38 3.03 -5.42 7.98
C CYS A 38 3.17 -6.32 9.23
N GLU A 39 2.57 -7.50 9.22
CA GLU A 39 2.53 -8.39 10.39
C GLU A 39 3.88 -9.10 10.63
N GLN A 40 4.53 -9.60 9.58
CA GLN A 40 5.69 -10.48 9.71
C GLN A 40 7.02 -9.75 9.68
N GLU A 41 7.13 -8.67 8.92
CA GLU A 41 8.40 -7.96 8.69
C GLU A 41 8.46 -6.64 9.46
N ALA A 42 7.33 -5.91 9.53
CA ALA A 42 7.25 -4.63 10.24
C ALA A 42 6.67 -4.76 11.65
N HIS A 43 6.10 -5.91 12.01
CA HIS A 43 5.44 -6.17 13.30
C HIS A 43 4.31 -5.20 13.66
N ILE A 44 3.61 -4.69 12.64
CA ILE A 44 2.49 -3.75 12.75
C ILE A 44 1.17 -4.51 12.63
N GLN A 45 0.26 -4.28 13.58
CA GLN A 45 -1.06 -4.91 13.60
C GLN A 45 -2.20 -3.90 13.45
N GLU A 46 -1.94 -2.63 13.78
CA GLU A 46 -2.94 -1.56 13.73
C GLU A 46 -2.73 -0.63 12.54
N VAL A 47 -3.83 -0.11 11.98
CA VAL A 47 -3.82 0.80 10.83
C VAL A 47 -3.13 2.13 11.19
N GLU A 48 -3.26 2.52 12.45
CA GLU A 48 -2.74 3.74 13.04
C GLU A 48 -1.20 3.83 12.94
N GLU A 49 -0.54 2.68 13.01
CA GLU A 49 0.92 2.54 12.95
C GLU A 49 1.45 2.60 11.50
N ILE A 50 0.57 2.50 10.50
CA ILE A 50 0.97 2.54 9.09
C ILE A 50 1.34 3.98 8.73
N ASN A 51 2.64 4.22 8.55
CA ASN A 51 3.16 5.51 8.11
C ASN A 51 3.97 5.40 6.80
N LEU A 52 4.52 6.52 6.34
CA LEU A 52 5.30 6.55 5.12
C LEU A 52 6.56 5.65 5.17
N ALA A 53 7.17 5.49 6.34
CA ALA A 53 8.34 4.64 6.51
C ALA A 53 7.98 3.18 6.22
N VAL A 54 6.83 2.71 6.69
CA VAL A 54 6.31 1.35 6.42
C VAL A 54 6.14 1.12 4.92
N VAL A 55 5.57 2.08 4.19
CA VAL A 55 5.38 1.93 2.74
C VAL A 55 6.72 1.96 1.98
N ARG A 56 7.70 2.74 2.45
CA ARG A 56 9.07 2.71 1.89
C ARG A 56 9.76 1.39 2.17
N GLN A 57 9.61 0.84 3.38
CA GLN A 57 10.14 -0.47 3.75
C GLN A 57 9.49 -1.58 2.90
N PHE A 58 8.18 -1.51 2.65
CA PHE A 58 7.49 -2.45 1.77
C PHE A 58 8.05 -2.42 0.35
N SER A 59 8.26 -1.22 -0.22
CA SER A 59 8.89 -1.08 -1.54
C SER A 59 10.31 -1.68 -1.56
N ALA A 60 11.12 -1.39 -0.55
CA ALA A 60 12.47 -1.94 -0.42
C ALA A 60 12.48 -3.46 -0.23
N PHE A 61 11.56 -4.01 0.57
CA PHE A 61 11.36 -5.44 0.76
C PHE A 61 11.04 -6.15 -0.56
N MET A 62 10.12 -5.60 -1.35
CA MET A 62 9.76 -6.17 -2.64
C MET A 62 10.89 -6.06 -3.67
N SER A 63 11.67 -4.97 -3.62
CA SER A 63 12.87 -4.81 -4.45
C SER A 63 13.96 -5.82 -4.08
N ARG A 64 14.21 -6.04 -2.79
CA ARG A 64 15.17 -7.06 -2.30
C ARG A 64 14.76 -8.48 -2.69
N LYS A 65 13.46 -8.76 -2.80
CA LYS A 65 12.92 -10.01 -3.35
C LYS A 65 13.02 -10.13 -4.88
N GLY A 66 13.72 -9.22 -5.56
CA GLY A 66 13.95 -9.25 -7.01
C GLY A 66 12.70 -9.00 -7.85
N ARG A 67 11.66 -8.36 -7.29
CA ARG A 67 10.40 -8.14 -8.01
C ARG A 67 10.53 -6.97 -8.98
N LYS A 68 9.95 -7.12 -10.18
CA LYS A 68 9.95 -6.08 -11.21
C LYS A 68 9.29 -4.79 -10.71
N GLY A 69 9.91 -3.65 -10.95
CA GLY A 69 9.40 -2.34 -10.49
C GLY A 69 7.97 -2.03 -10.92
N SER A 70 7.55 -2.46 -12.12
CA SER A 70 6.16 -2.30 -12.57
C SER A 70 5.15 -3.03 -11.69
N TYR A 71 5.52 -4.21 -11.18
CA TYR A 71 4.69 -4.98 -10.24
C TYR A 71 4.65 -4.29 -8.87
N ILE A 72 5.80 -3.85 -8.36
CA ILE A 72 5.90 -3.09 -7.10
C ILE A 72 5.02 -1.84 -7.15
N ASN A 73 5.05 -1.10 -8.26
CA ASN A 73 4.20 0.08 -8.46
C ASN A 73 2.71 -0.28 -8.46
N GLY A 74 2.32 -1.44 -9.00
CA GLY A 74 0.95 -1.94 -8.91
C GLY A 74 0.50 -2.18 -7.47
N LEU A 75 1.35 -2.83 -6.67
CA LEU A 75 1.09 -3.08 -5.25
C LEU A 75 0.95 -1.76 -4.48
N LEU A 76 1.88 -0.83 -4.69
CA LEU A 76 1.88 0.47 -4.02
C LEU A 76 0.65 1.31 -4.37
N LYS A 77 0.13 1.22 -5.60
CA LYS A 77 -1.14 1.87 -5.97
C LYS A 77 -2.34 1.31 -5.19
N VAL A 78 -2.39 -0.01 -5.03
CA VAL A 78 -3.46 -0.65 -4.24
C VAL A 78 -3.33 -0.27 -2.77
N SER A 79 -2.12 -0.35 -2.19
CA SER A 79 -1.86 0.08 -0.82
C SER A 79 -2.22 1.55 -0.60
N LYS A 80 -1.91 2.44 -1.56
CA LYS A 80 -2.30 3.86 -1.53
C LYS A 80 -3.81 4.03 -1.42
N SER A 81 -4.56 3.35 -2.28
CA SER A 81 -6.03 3.43 -2.30
C SER A 81 -6.65 2.94 -0.98
N PHE A 82 -6.09 1.87 -0.41
CA PHE A 82 -6.48 1.36 0.91
C PHE A 82 -6.16 2.33 2.06
N ILE A 83 -4.96 2.91 2.08
CA ILE A 83 -4.56 3.88 3.10
C ILE A 83 -5.44 5.14 3.02
N GLN A 84 -5.77 5.58 1.80
CA GLN A 84 -6.69 6.70 1.60
C GLN A 84 -8.07 6.39 2.18
N TYR A 85 -8.63 5.20 1.90
CA TYR A 85 -9.89 4.76 2.49
C TYR A 85 -9.84 4.76 4.02
N CYS A 86 -8.79 4.19 4.63
CA CYS A 86 -8.65 4.16 6.08
C CYS A 86 -8.59 5.56 6.70
N TYR A 87 -8.02 6.53 5.98
CA TYR A 87 -8.04 7.92 6.42
C TYR A 87 -9.44 8.51 6.33
N ASP A 88 -10.14 8.29 5.23
CA ASP A 88 -11.48 8.84 4.98
C ASP A 88 -12.51 8.33 6.02
N GLU A 89 -12.38 7.07 6.45
CA GLU A 89 -13.19 6.45 7.51
C GLU A 89 -12.77 6.86 8.94
N GLY A 90 -11.70 7.64 9.09
CA GLY A 90 -11.22 8.08 10.40
C GLY A 90 -10.48 7.01 11.21
N TYR A 91 -10.11 5.87 10.60
CA TYR A 91 -9.22 4.88 11.22
C TYR A 91 -7.78 5.38 11.39
N GLY A 92 -7.47 6.51 10.75
CA GLY A 92 -6.37 7.39 11.11
C GLY A 92 -5.01 6.70 11.20
N CYS A 93 -4.26 6.66 10.10
CA CYS A 93 -2.81 6.58 10.20
C CYS A 93 -2.30 7.79 11.01
N GLY A 94 -1.19 7.68 11.75
CA GLY A 94 -0.47 8.81 12.37
C GLY A 94 0.07 9.88 11.39
N LEU A 95 -0.52 9.98 10.20
CA LEU A 95 -0.29 10.94 9.14
C LEU A 95 -1.36 12.02 9.21
N SER A 96 -0.98 13.22 9.63
CA SER A 96 -1.92 14.33 9.83
C SER A 96 -2.51 14.89 8.51
N ARG A 97 -2.07 14.44 7.32
CA ARG A 97 -2.41 15.07 6.01
C ARG A 97 -2.26 14.13 4.79
N PRO A 98 -3.34 13.52 4.26
CA PRO A 98 -3.30 12.67 3.05
C PRO A 98 -2.94 13.46 1.79
N HIS A 99 -3.30 14.74 1.74
CA HIS A 99 -2.95 15.65 0.64
C HIS A 99 -1.44 15.90 0.53
N VAL A 100 -0.65 15.56 1.55
CA VAL A 100 0.82 15.53 1.49
C VAL A 100 1.34 14.11 1.23
N PHE A 101 0.67 13.10 1.78
CA PHE A 101 1.03 11.69 1.62
C PHE A 101 0.86 11.19 0.19
N CYS A 102 -0.25 11.50 -0.47
CA CYS A 102 -0.49 11.08 -1.86
C CYS A 102 0.60 11.59 -2.80
N PRO A 103 0.97 12.89 -2.80
CA PRO A 103 2.11 13.40 -3.55
C PRO A 103 3.46 12.81 -3.13
N LEU A 104 3.70 12.55 -1.83
CA LEU A 104 4.95 11.91 -1.39
C LEU A 104 5.04 10.44 -1.80
N LEU A 105 3.94 9.72 -1.81
CA LEU A 105 3.88 8.35 -2.30
C LEU A 105 4.07 8.34 -3.82
N ASP A 106 3.49 9.32 -4.53
CA ASP A 106 3.74 9.54 -5.95
C ASP A 106 5.20 9.91 -6.22
N ALA A 107 5.85 10.68 -5.33
CA ALA A 107 7.28 10.97 -5.38
C ALA A 107 8.15 9.74 -5.07
N VAL A 108 7.72 8.85 -4.17
CA VAL A 108 8.38 7.55 -3.92
C VAL A 108 8.24 6.65 -5.15
N LEU A 109 7.05 6.57 -5.74
CA LEU A 109 6.78 5.87 -7.01
C LEU A 109 7.58 6.45 -8.18
N TRP A 110 7.82 7.76 -8.20
CA TRP A 110 8.68 8.44 -9.17
C TRP A 110 10.16 8.09 -8.96
N ARG A 111 10.64 8.12 -7.71
CA ARG A 111 12.04 7.85 -7.38
C ARG A 111 12.42 6.37 -7.61
N THR A 112 11.49 5.43 -7.41
CA THR A 112 11.70 4.02 -7.79
C THR A 112 11.78 3.81 -9.30
N LYS A 113 11.07 4.62 -10.11
CA LYS A 113 11.28 4.62 -11.57
C LYS A 113 12.68 5.09 -11.98
N GLN A 114 13.25 6.09 -11.29
CA GLN A 114 14.59 6.61 -11.58
C GLN A 114 15.73 5.70 -11.08
N LYS A 115 15.59 5.06 -9.91
CA LYS A 115 16.66 4.16 -9.40
C LYS A 115 16.85 2.88 -10.22
N ILE A 116 15.81 2.40 -10.91
CA ILE A 116 15.92 1.27 -11.84
C ILE A 116 16.72 1.65 -13.09
N ALA A 117 16.71 2.93 -13.50
CA ALA A 117 17.52 3.40 -14.61
C ALA A 117 19.02 3.55 -14.26
N PHE A 118 19.36 3.64 -12.98
CA PHE A 118 20.75 3.86 -12.53
C PHE A 118 21.52 2.58 -12.20
N PHE A 119 20.87 1.41 -12.23
CA PHE A 119 21.52 0.10 -12.00
C PHE A 119 21.78 -0.66 -13.32
N LEU A 120 21.63 0.02 -14.46
CA LEU A 120 21.90 -0.49 -15.82
C LEU A 120 22.97 0.36 -16.56
N LEU A 121 23.75 1.15 -15.82
CA LEU A 121 24.98 1.82 -16.26
C LEU A 121 26.13 1.33 -15.37
#